data_AF-A0A4W4GTI3-F1
#
_entry.id   AF-A0A4W4GTI3-F1
#
_cell.length_a   1.000
_cell.length_b   1.000
_cell.length_c   1.000
_cell.angle_alpha   90.00
_cell.angle_beta   90.00
_cell.angle_gamma   90.00
#
_symmetry.space_group_name_H-M   'P 1'
#
loop_
_entity.id
_entity.type
_entity.pdbx_description
1 polymer ?
#
loop_
_entity_poly.entity_id
_entity_poly.type
_entity_poly.pdbx_seq_one_letter_code
_entity_poly.pdbx_strand_id
1 'polypeptide(L)'
;WASPSRSETCPSVSLEMGPRPVQIVVADEDAHEFALDEQALERLLLMEHVRDLDVVVVSVAGAFRKGKSFLLDFMLRYMYSQTSGRWLGGDNEPLTGFTWRGGCERETTGILAWSEVFVVEKPDGSTVAVLLIDTQGAFDSQSTIKDCATLFALSTMTSSVQVYNLSQNVQEDDLQHLQLFTEYGRLAMEEIYQKPFQSLMFLIRDWSYPYEHEYGLEGGNKFLEKRLQVKQNQHEELQNVRKHIHSCFSNINCFLLPHPGLKVATNPHFDGRLKDIDDEFKKELVSLIPLLLAPENLVEKQIGGSKVTCRDLVQYFKAYMRIYQGEELPHPKSMLQATAEANNLAAVAGAKDSYNKGMEQVCGGDKPYIAPSNLERSHRELQQASIRQFRAIKKMGGEEFCRRYQEQLEAELDEAYINFVKHNDGKNIFYAARTPATLFAVMFAMYVVSLVTGFVGINSVATLCNLVLGVALVALCTWAYIKYSGEFREVGVLIDRVAETLWEQVGVPEHSVLSFPSSFVFFLLLKHSAVHLAHDSHFFLTAPICSFPSSVFIVSQCRIGVFLDWGASLFDIRN
;
A
#
# COMPACT_ATOMS: atom_id res chain seq x y z
N TRP A 1 44.91 -16.45 2.40
CA TRP A 1 44.22 -15.17 2.64
C TRP A 1 43.63 -14.73 1.32
N ALA A 2 42.45 -15.27 1.00
CA ALA A 2 41.76 -15.02 -0.25
C ALA A 2 40.29 -14.83 0.09
N SER A 3 39.85 -13.58 -0.02
CA SER A 3 38.45 -13.19 0.01
C SER A 3 37.79 -13.59 -1.32
N PRO A 4 36.55 -14.11 -1.31
CA PRO A 4 35.69 -14.04 -2.48
C PRO A 4 34.60 -12.98 -2.26
N SER A 5 34.56 -12.02 -3.17
CA SER A 5 33.41 -11.13 -3.39
C SER A 5 32.23 -11.95 -3.91
N ARG A 6 31.12 -11.97 -3.16
CA ARG A 6 29.81 -12.39 -3.66
C ARG A 6 29.01 -11.15 -4.01
N SER A 7 28.73 -11.01 -5.31
CA SER A 7 27.66 -10.17 -5.83
C SER A 7 26.31 -10.73 -5.36
N GLU A 8 25.62 -10.00 -4.49
CA GLU A 8 24.23 -10.26 -4.15
C GLU A 8 23.36 -9.88 -5.35
N THR A 9 22.93 -10.87 -6.12
CA THR A 9 21.79 -10.74 -7.02
C THR A 9 20.52 -10.84 -6.19
N CYS A 10 19.74 -9.76 -6.13
CA CYS A 10 18.38 -9.76 -5.60
C CYS A 10 17.57 -10.92 -6.20
N PRO A 11 16.91 -11.77 -5.41
CA PRO A 11 15.96 -12.72 -5.97
C PRO A 11 14.74 -11.92 -6.45
N SER A 12 14.51 -11.95 -7.76
CA SER A 12 13.24 -11.59 -8.36
C SER A 12 12.13 -12.41 -7.69
N VAL A 13 11.29 -11.75 -6.90
CA VAL A 13 10.13 -12.36 -6.26
C VAL A 13 9.20 -12.87 -7.37
N SER A 14 8.99 -14.18 -7.38
CA SER A 14 8.09 -14.88 -8.28
C SER A 14 6.65 -14.44 -8.06
N LEU A 15 6.17 -13.57 -8.95
CA LEU A 15 4.75 -13.37 -9.25
C LEU A 15 4.25 -14.59 -10.03
N GLU A 16 3.81 -15.63 -9.34
CA GLU A 16 2.83 -16.64 -9.82
C GLU A 16 2.54 -17.66 -8.71
N MET A 17 1.65 -17.29 -7.80
CA MET A 17 0.99 -18.26 -6.94
C MET A 17 -0.45 -17.79 -6.81
N GLY A 18 -1.39 -18.67 -7.17
CA GLY A 18 -2.82 -18.40 -7.11
C GLY A 18 -3.31 -18.04 -5.69
N PRO A 19 -4.61 -17.75 -5.55
CA PRO A 19 -5.17 -17.29 -4.28
C PRO A 19 -4.92 -18.32 -3.17
N ARG A 20 -4.40 -17.83 -2.04
CA ARG A 20 -3.92 -18.67 -0.93
C ARG A 20 -4.12 -17.98 0.42
N PRO A 21 -4.10 -18.72 1.53
CA PRO A 21 -4.03 -18.10 2.84
C PRO A 21 -2.65 -17.45 3.04
N VAL A 22 -2.65 -16.24 3.60
CA VAL A 22 -1.46 -15.44 3.92
C VAL A 22 -1.45 -15.24 5.42
N GLN A 23 -0.38 -15.68 6.08
CA GLN A 23 -0.21 -15.46 7.51
C GLN A 23 0.13 -13.98 7.75
N ILE A 24 -0.74 -13.30 8.49
CA ILE A 24 -0.56 -11.88 8.84
C ILE A 24 -0.02 -11.72 10.26
N VAL A 25 -0.38 -12.61 11.18
CA VAL A 25 0.20 -12.67 12.53
C VAL A 25 0.87 -14.03 12.68
N VAL A 26 2.17 -14.00 12.93
CA VAL A 26 3.01 -15.17 13.19
C VAL A 26 3.10 -15.35 14.70
N ALA A 27 2.82 -16.57 15.16
CA ALA A 27 3.06 -16.96 16.54
C ALA A 27 4.43 -17.63 16.62
N ASP A 28 5.33 -17.06 17.40
CA ASP A 28 6.56 -17.75 17.82
C ASP A 28 6.20 -18.67 18.98
N GLU A 29 6.23 -19.98 18.71
CA GLU A 29 5.80 -21.00 19.65
C GLU A 29 6.81 -21.24 20.77
N ASP A 30 8.09 -20.93 20.54
CA ASP A 30 9.15 -21.11 21.53
C ASP A 30 9.21 -19.90 22.48
N ALA A 31 8.99 -18.70 21.94
CA ALA A 31 8.99 -17.45 22.71
C ALA A 31 7.62 -17.07 23.29
N HIS A 32 6.52 -17.71 22.85
CA HIS A 32 5.14 -17.27 23.11
C HIS A 32 4.91 -15.78 22.75
N GLU A 33 5.55 -15.34 21.67
CA GLU A 33 5.47 -13.97 21.15
C GLU A 33 4.69 -13.93 19.84
N PHE A 34 3.98 -12.82 19.61
CA PHE A 34 3.26 -12.60 18.36
C PHE A 34 3.92 -11.47 17.56
N ALA A 35 4.27 -11.77 16.32
CA ALA A 35 4.82 -10.81 15.38
C ALA A 35 3.84 -10.56 14.24
N LEU A 36 3.71 -9.30 13.84
CA LEU A 36 2.95 -8.91 12.67
C LEU A 36 3.86 -8.98 11.44
N ASP A 37 3.45 -9.71 10.40
CA ASP A 37 4.08 -9.58 9.08
C ASP A 37 3.53 -8.33 8.39
N GLU A 38 4.15 -7.19 8.70
CA GLU A 38 3.77 -5.89 8.13
C GLU A 38 3.84 -5.91 6.60
N GLN A 39 4.83 -6.59 6.01
CA GLN A 39 5.01 -6.62 4.56
C GLN A 39 3.93 -7.45 3.87
N ALA A 40 3.51 -8.57 4.46
CA ALA A 40 2.38 -9.35 3.95
C ALA A 40 1.08 -8.54 4.04
N LEU A 41 0.81 -7.91 5.19
CA LEU A 41 -0.41 -7.13 5.40
C LEU A 41 -0.49 -5.91 4.47
N GLU A 42 0.62 -5.18 4.30
CA GLU A 42 0.70 -4.03 3.39
C GLU A 42 0.51 -4.43 1.94
N ARG A 43 1.10 -5.55 1.50
CA ARG A 43 0.88 -6.06 0.14
C ARG A 43 -0.58 -6.41 -0.15
N LEU A 44 -1.33 -6.83 0.87
CA LEU A 44 -2.75 -7.17 0.74
C LEU A 44 -3.65 -5.94 0.72
N LEU A 45 -3.45 -5.02 1.68
CA LEU A 45 -4.40 -3.93 1.93
C LEU A 45 -4.02 -2.59 1.30
N LEU A 46 -2.78 -2.42 0.83
CA LEU A 46 -2.32 -1.19 0.17
C LEU A 46 -2.32 -1.26 -1.36
N MET A 47 -2.95 -2.29 -1.96
CA MET A 47 -3.11 -2.34 -3.41
C MET A 47 -3.96 -1.16 -3.90
N GLU A 48 -3.60 -0.56 -5.04
CA GLU A 48 -4.18 0.71 -5.52
C GLU A 48 -5.71 0.67 -5.66
N HIS A 49 -6.27 -0.49 -6.03
CA HIS A 49 -7.71 -0.67 -6.25
C HIS A 49 -8.53 -0.93 -4.97
N VAL A 50 -7.89 -1.25 -3.83
CA VAL A 50 -8.59 -1.52 -2.54
C VAL A 50 -8.24 -0.55 -1.43
N ARG A 51 -7.05 0.07 -1.47
CA ARG A 51 -6.47 0.82 -0.33
C ARG A 51 -7.36 1.94 0.22
N ASP A 52 -8.17 2.55 -0.65
CA ASP A 52 -9.00 3.72 -0.34
C ASP A 52 -10.49 3.33 -0.15
N LEU A 53 -10.82 2.03 -0.20
CA LEU A 53 -12.17 1.51 0.03
C LEU A 53 -12.43 1.25 1.52
N ASP A 54 -13.69 1.45 1.92
CA ASP A 54 -14.18 1.03 3.24
C ASP A 54 -14.08 -0.50 3.37
N VAL A 55 -13.51 -0.98 4.47
CA VAL A 55 -13.24 -2.41 4.66
C VAL A 55 -14.34 -3.10 5.48
N VAL A 56 -14.73 -4.30 5.05
CA VAL A 56 -15.58 -5.24 5.78
C VAL A 56 -14.71 -6.43 6.13
N VAL A 57 -14.56 -6.71 7.42
CA VAL A 57 -13.69 -7.79 7.91
C VAL A 57 -14.54 -8.84 8.61
N VAL A 58 -14.58 -10.04 8.03
CA VAL A 58 -15.27 -11.20 8.61
C VAL A 58 -14.23 -12.13 9.20
N SER A 59 -14.26 -12.28 10.52
CA SER A 59 -13.35 -13.13 11.28
C SER A 59 -14.10 -14.33 11.83
N VAL A 60 -13.51 -15.52 11.72
CA VAL A 60 -14.02 -16.72 12.39
C VAL A 60 -13.03 -17.10 13.49
N ALA A 61 -13.50 -17.06 14.75
CA ALA A 61 -12.71 -17.43 15.92
C ALA A 61 -13.46 -18.42 16.81
N GLY A 62 -12.74 -19.20 17.59
CA GLY A 62 -13.31 -20.23 18.46
C GLY A 62 -12.39 -21.42 18.65
N ALA A 63 -12.86 -22.41 19.39
CA ALA A 63 -12.03 -23.55 19.81
C ALA A 63 -11.37 -24.29 18.62
N PHE A 64 -10.21 -24.88 18.91
CA PHE A 64 -9.46 -25.69 17.97
C PHE A 64 -10.23 -26.95 17.50
N ARG A 65 -9.99 -27.37 16.24
CA ARG A 65 -10.68 -28.49 15.54
C ARG A 65 -12.20 -28.41 15.43
N LYS A 66 -12.81 -27.24 15.54
CA LYS A 66 -14.27 -27.06 15.38
C LYS A 66 -14.71 -26.64 13.96
N GLY A 67 -13.89 -26.94 12.95
CA GLY A 67 -14.24 -26.71 11.53
C GLY A 67 -14.41 -25.24 11.12
N LYS A 68 -13.51 -24.36 11.59
CA LYS A 68 -13.49 -22.92 11.24
C LYS A 68 -13.09 -22.69 9.78
N SER A 69 -11.92 -23.20 9.40
CA SER A 69 -11.41 -23.11 8.02
C SER A 69 -12.34 -23.79 7.02
N PHE A 70 -12.99 -24.91 7.41
CA PHE A 70 -14.05 -25.55 6.61
C PHE A 70 -15.24 -24.60 6.33
N LEU A 71 -15.65 -23.77 7.30
CA LEU A 71 -16.70 -22.78 7.08
C LEU A 71 -16.22 -21.63 6.20
N LEU A 72 -14.98 -21.15 6.42
CA LEU A 72 -14.37 -20.09 5.62
C LEU A 72 -14.22 -20.47 4.14
N ASP A 73 -13.98 -21.74 3.82
CA ASP A 73 -13.91 -22.16 2.43
C ASP A 73 -15.27 -22.09 1.73
N PHE A 74 -16.38 -22.32 2.44
CA PHE A 74 -17.72 -22.06 1.88
C PHE A 74 -18.00 -20.57 1.71
N MET A 75 -17.48 -19.73 2.61
CA MET A 75 -17.48 -18.28 2.45
C MET A 75 -16.72 -17.88 1.18
N LEU A 76 -15.53 -18.45 0.95
CA LEU A 76 -14.75 -18.21 -0.28
C LEU A 76 -15.53 -18.62 -1.53
N ARG A 77 -16.13 -19.83 -1.55
CA ARG A 77 -16.98 -20.26 -2.67
C ARG A 77 -18.11 -19.28 -2.96
N TYR A 78 -18.76 -18.77 -1.91
CA TYR A 78 -19.80 -17.74 -2.06
C TYR A 78 -19.24 -16.47 -2.68
N MET A 79 -18.12 -15.94 -2.18
CA MET A 79 -17.50 -14.71 -2.67
C MET A 79 -17.07 -14.83 -4.15
N TYR A 80 -16.54 -15.97 -4.58
CA TYR A 80 -16.20 -16.21 -5.99
C TYR A 80 -17.41 -16.44 -6.90
N SER A 81 -18.55 -16.88 -6.33
CA SER A 81 -19.71 -17.37 -7.11
C SER A 81 -21.00 -16.56 -6.90
N GLN A 82 -20.92 -15.34 -6.37
CA GLN A 82 -22.10 -14.51 -6.02
C GLN A 82 -23.09 -14.36 -7.19
N THR A 83 -22.62 -14.35 -8.43
CA THR A 83 -23.44 -14.17 -9.64
C THR A 83 -24.13 -15.44 -10.15
N SER A 84 -23.75 -16.63 -9.67
CA SER A 84 -24.12 -17.89 -10.34
C SER A 84 -25.40 -18.55 -9.81
N GLY A 85 -26.07 -18.00 -8.79
CA GLY A 85 -27.31 -18.53 -8.18
C GLY A 85 -27.17 -19.89 -7.47
N ARG A 86 -26.16 -20.70 -7.83
CA ARG A 86 -25.81 -22.00 -7.24
C ARG A 86 -24.38 -21.97 -6.71
N TRP A 87 -24.12 -21.07 -5.77
CA TRP A 87 -22.79 -20.76 -5.23
C TRP A 87 -22.16 -21.90 -4.40
N LEU A 88 -22.96 -22.85 -3.92
CA LEU A 88 -22.49 -23.96 -3.06
C LEU A 88 -21.45 -24.85 -3.78
N GLY A 89 -21.46 -24.85 -5.12
CA GLY A 89 -20.60 -25.65 -5.99
C GLY A 89 -21.27 -26.92 -6.51
N GLY A 90 -20.50 -27.72 -7.26
CA GLY A 90 -20.94 -29.02 -7.76
C GLY A 90 -20.81 -30.14 -6.71
N ASP A 91 -21.64 -31.18 -6.80
CA ASP A 91 -21.65 -32.28 -5.80
C ASP A 91 -20.33 -33.06 -5.70
N ASN A 92 -19.51 -33.00 -6.75
CA ASN A 92 -18.22 -33.70 -6.86
C ASN A 92 -17.00 -32.76 -6.73
N GLU A 93 -17.22 -31.47 -6.49
CA GLU A 93 -16.15 -30.48 -6.41
C GLU A 93 -15.52 -30.45 -5.00
N PRO A 94 -14.20 -30.66 -4.87
CA PRO A 94 -13.53 -30.61 -3.57
C PRO A 94 -13.48 -29.19 -3.03
N LEU A 95 -13.47 -29.05 -1.71
CA LEU A 95 -13.41 -27.75 -1.04
C LEU A 95 -11.95 -27.31 -0.94
N THR A 96 -11.63 -26.17 -1.55
CA THR A 96 -10.28 -25.60 -1.59
C THR A 96 -10.31 -24.18 -1.05
N GLY A 97 -9.29 -23.80 -0.30
CA GLY A 97 -9.21 -22.48 0.31
C GLY A 97 -8.13 -22.44 1.39
N PHE A 98 -8.54 -22.12 2.62
CA PHE A 98 -7.70 -22.25 3.79
C PHE A 98 -7.34 -23.72 4.02
N THR A 99 -6.11 -23.98 4.48
CA THR A 99 -5.70 -25.36 4.75
C THR A 99 -6.54 -25.93 5.90
N TRP A 100 -7.29 -26.99 5.62
CA TRP A 100 -8.02 -27.75 6.64
C TRP A 100 -7.80 -29.24 6.44
N ARG A 101 -7.73 -29.97 7.55
CA ARG A 101 -7.64 -31.44 7.56
C ARG A 101 -8.35 -32.00 8.78
N GLY A 102 -8.62 -33.31 8.78
CA GLY A 102 -8.95 -34.05 10.01
C GLY A 102 -7.75 -34.18 10.95
N GLY A 103 -7.92 -34.88 12.08
CA GLY A 103 -6.85 -35.18 13.05
C GLY A 103 -6.92 -34.36 14.35
N CYS A 104 -5.97 -34.63 15.26
CA CYS A 104 -5.93 -34.04 16.60
C CYS A 104 -4.90 -32.91 16.78
N GLU A 105 -3.94 -32.74 15.86
CA GLU A 105 -2.84 -31.76 15.97
C GLU A 105 -3.13 -30.43 15.26
N ARG A 106 -2.58 -29.30 15.69
CA ARG A 106 -2.89 -27.99 15.08
C ARG A 106 -2.50 -27.85 13.61
N GLU A 107 -3.19 -26.90 12.96
CA GLU A 107 -2.96 -26.53 11.56
C GLU A 107 -2.74 -25.01 11.42
N THR A 108 -3.73 -24.23 11.84
CA THR A 108 -3.71 -22.77 11.80
C THR A 108 -2.92 -22.22 13.00
N THR A 109 -1.83 -21.49 12.75
CA THR A 109 -1.07 -20.75 13.78
C THR A 109 -1.20 -19.25 13.58
N GLY A 110 -1.47 -18.50 14.65
CA GLY A 110 -1.68 -17.05 14.59
C GLY A 110 -2.95 -16.63 13.84
N ILE A 111 -2.83 -15.66 12.94
CA ILE A 111 -3.95 -15.14 12.13
C ILE A 111 -3.59 -15.22 10.65
N LEU A 112 -4.48 -15.80 9.85
CA LEU A 112 -4.35 -15.86 8.39
C LEU A 112 -5.45 -15.03 7.73
N ALA A 113 -5.08 -14.26 6.72
CA ALA A 113 -6.00 -13.57 5.83
C ALA A 113 -6.01 -14.25 4.46
N TRP A 114 -7.13 -14.16 3.75
CA TRP A 114 -7.14 -14.58 2.34
C TRP A 114 -6.34 -13.60 1.47
N SER A 115 -5.58 -14.10 0.49
CA SER A 115 -4.72 -13.24 -0.33
C SER A 115 -5.47 -12.29 -1.26
N GLU A 116 -6.71 -12.62 -1.61
CA GLU A 116 -7.54 -11.79 -2.47
C GLU A 116 -8.58 -11.04 -1.64
N VAL A 117 -8.57 -9.72 -1.72
CA VAL A 117 -9.57 -8.85 -1.11
C VAL A 117 -10.70 -8.64 -2.11
N PHE A 118 -11.91 -9.04 -1.75
CA PHE A 118 -13.04 -9.00 -2.68
C PHE A 118 -13.66 -7.61 -2.70
N VAL A 119 -13.81 -7.01 -3.88
CA VAL A 119 -14.53 -5.74 -4.03
C VAL A 119 -15.99 -6.04 -4.34
N VAL A 120 -16.89 -5.59 -3.46
CA VAL A 120 -18.34 -5.82 -3.58
C VAL A 120 -19.05 -4.48 -3.69
N GLU A 121 -19.96 -4.37 -4.66
CA GLU A 121 -20.87 -3.24 -4.79
C GLU A 121 -22.11 -3.49 -3.94
N LYS A 122 -22.39 -2.57 -3.02
CA LYS A 122 -23.56 -2.62 -2.16
C LYS A 122 -24.81 -2.12 -2.89
N PRO A 123 -26.02 -2.46 -2.41
CA PRO A 123 -27.27 -1.94 -2.99
C PRO A 123 -27.41 -0.42 -2.94
N ASP A 124 -26.63 0.26 -2.09
CA ASP A 124 -26.59 1.71 -1.97
C ASP A 124 -25.67 2.39 -3.02
N GLY A 125 -25.00 1.60 -3.87
CA GLY A 125 -24.05 2.06 -4.88
C GLY A 125 -22.63 2.34 -4.35
N SER A 126 -22.38 2.09 -3.06
CA SER A 126 -21.02 2.17 -2.49
C SER A 126 -20.23 0.89 -2.77
N THR A 127 -18.92 1.02 -2.96
CA THR A 127 -18.01 -0.12 -3.14
C THR A 127 -17.24 -0.35 -1.85
N VAL A 128 -17.19 -1.61 -1.41
CA VAL A 128 -16.51 -2.02 -0.17
C VAL A 128 -15.56 -3.17 -0.42
N ALA A 129 -14.50 -3.24 0.38
CA ALA A 129 -13.49 -4.29 0.32
C ALA A 129 -13.76 -5.33 1.41
N VAL A 130 -13.98 -6.59 1.04
CA VAL A 130 -14.27 -7.70 1.97
C VAL A 130 -13.01 -8.52 2.21
N LEU A 131 -12.60 -8.61 3.47
CA LEU A 131 -11.47 -9.40 3.95
C LEU A 131 -11.97 -10.55 4.83
N LEU A 132 -11.57 -11.77 4.49
CA LEU A 132 -11.82 -12.96 5.32
C LEU A 132 -10.58 -13.30 6.14
N ILE A 133 -10.80 -13.51 7.44
CA ILE A 133 -9.74 -13.83 8.41
C ILE A 133 -10.05 -15.16 9.10
N ASP A 134 -9.09 -16.09 9.03
CA ASP A 134 -9.03 -17.28 9.88
C ASP A 134 -8.13 -17.02 11.08
N THR A 135 -8.56 -17.49 12.24
CA THR A 135 -7.78 -17.37 13.47
C THR A 135 -7.45 -18.74 14.02
N GLN A 136 -6.28 -18.85 14.67
CA GLN A 136 -5.92 -20.05 15.39
C GLN A 136 -7.04 -20.44 16.38
N GLY A 137 -7.25 -21.75 16.51
CA GLY A 137 -8.18 -22.25 17.49
C GLY A 137 -7.70 -22.01 18.90
N ALA A 138 -8.54 -21.38 19.72
CA ALA A 138 -8.28 -21.26 21.14
C ALA A 138 -8.27 -22.65 21.82
N PHE A 139 -7.51 -22.78 22.91
CA PHE A 139 -7.44 -23.95 23.79
C PHE A 139 -6.84 -25.21 23.13
N ASP A 140 -5.77 -25.04 22.37
CA ASP A 140 -4.92 -26.18 22.02
C ASP A 140 -3.99 -26.56 23.19
N SER A 141 -3.26 -27.67 23.07
CA SER A 141 -2.40 -28.18 24.14
C SER A 141 -1.05 -27.45 24.25
N GLN A 142 -0.81 -26.43 23.43
CA GLN A 142 0.52 -25.83 23.25
C GLN A 142 0.51 -24.31 23.45
N SER A 143 -0.64 -23.66 23.24
CA SER A 143 -0.84 -22.23 23.44
C SER A 143 -1.35 -21.95 24.84
N THR A 144 -0.86 -20.85 25.41
CA THR A 144 -1.33 -20.38 26.70
C THR A 144 -2.72 -19.74 26.60
N ILE A 145 -3.40 -19.54 27.73
CA ILE A 145 -4.65 -18.77 27.78
C ILE A 145 -4.43 -17.35 27.25
N LYS A 146 -3.24 -16.77 27.53
CA LYS A 146 -2.84 -15.45 27.02
C LYS A 146 -2.78 -15.45 25.49
N ASP A 147 -2.18 -16.47 24.89
CA ASP A 147 -2.04 -16.60 23.43
C ASP A 147 -3.41 -16.62 22.75
N CYS A 148 -4.31 -17.43 23.30
CA CYS A 148 -5.68 -17.54 22.81
C CYS A 148 -6.44 -16.22 22.97
N ALA A 149 -6.30 -15.56 24.12
CA ALA A 149 -6.94 -14.29 24.41
C ALA A 149 -6.43 -13.17 23.50
N THR A 150 -5.12 -13.11 23.22
CA THR A 150 -4.49 -12.13 22.33
C THR A 150 -4.99 -12.28 20.90
N LEU A 151 -4.97 -13.50 20.33
CA LEU A 151 -5.46 -13.72 18.97
C LEU A 151 -6.96 -13.46 18.84
N PHE A 152 -7.74 -13.86 19.83
CA PHE A 152 -9.17 -13.58 19.87
C PHE A 152 -9.44 -12.07 20.02
N ALA A 153 -8.64 -11.36 20.81
CA ALA A 153 -8.74 -9.91 20.97
C ALA A 153 -8.44 -9.17 19.68
N LEU A 154 -7.30 -9.47 19.06
CA LEU A 154 -6.85 -8.86 17.81
C LEU A 154 -7.88 -9.07 16.70
N SER A 155 -8.39 -10.29 16.56
CA SER A 155 -9.41 -10.60 15.57
C SER A 155 -10.75 -9.89 15.84
N THR A 156 -11.16 -9.77 17.11
CA THR A 156 -12.39 -9.04 17.47
C THR A 156 -12.27 -7.53 17.28
N MET A 157 -11.12 -6.93 17.63
CA MET A 157 -10.90 -5.49 17.47
C MET A 157 -10.79 -5.08 16.01
N THR A 158 -10.21 -5.94 15.16
CA THR A 158 -10.01 -5.65 13.73
C THR A 158 -11.21 -6.04 12.87
N SER A 159 -12.04 -7.01 13.31
CA SER A 159 -13.22 -7.44 12.57
C SER A 159 -14.44 -6.52 12.73
N SER A 160 -15.25 -6.42 11.67
CA SER A 160 -16.60 -5.85 11.73
C SER A 160 -17.64 -6.89 12.14
N VAL A 161 -17.43 -8.13 11.69
CA VAL A 161 -18.25 -9.29 12.03
C VAL A 161 -17.35 -10.36 12.62
N GLN A 162 -17.53 -10.63 13.90
CA GLN A 162 -16.84 -11.71 14.61
C GLN A 162 -17.78 -12.91 14.69
N VAL A 163 -17.46 -13.98 13.99
CA VAL A 163 -18.14 -15.27 14.11
C VAL A 163 -17.46 -16.06 15.21
N TYR A 164 -18.16 -16.26 16.33
CA TYR A 164 -17.69 -17.06 17.43
C TYR A 164 -18.20 -18.50 17.28
N ASN A 165 -17.33 -19.36 16.75
CA ASN A 165 -17.63 -20.75 16.40
C ASN A 165 -17.45 -21.67 17.62
N LEU A 166 -18.58 -22.05 18.20
CA LEU A 166 -18.72 -22.92 19.36
C LEU A 166 -19.22 -24.31 18.98
N SER A 167 -19.01 -25.30 19.84
CA SER A 167 -19.39 -26.68 19.59
C SER A 167 -20.50 -27.09 20.55
N GLN A 168 -21.60 -27.58 20.00
CA GLN A 168 -22.80 -28.12 20.66
C GLN A 168 -23.61 -27.11 21.49
N ASN A 169 -22.97 -26.28 22.32
CA ASN A 169 -23.67 -25.40 23.26
C ASN A 169 -22.83 -24.15 23.59
N VAL A 170 -23.45 -23.18 24.26
CA VAL A 170 -22.76 -22.04 24.89
C VAL A 170 -22.58 -22.37 26.36
N GLN A 171 -21.32 -22.52 26.79
CA GLN A 171 -20.95 -22.79 28.17
C GLN A 171 -20.56 -21.48 28.89
N GLU A 172 -20.42 -21.49 30.22
CA GLU A 172 -20.08 -20.26 30.97
C GLU A 172 -18.62 -19.86 30.77
N ASP A 173 -17.72 -20.83 30.57
CA ASP A 173 -16.31 -20.60 30.20
C ASP A 173 -16.18 -19.92 28.84
N ASP A 174 -17.02 -20.26 27.85
CA ASP A 174 -17.09 -19.53 26.58
C ASP A 174 -17.40 -18.03 26.80
N LEU A 175 -18.30 -17.73 27.75
CA LEU A 175 -18.65 -16.35 28.09
C LEU A 175 -17.55 -15.65 28.90
N GLN A 176 -16.81 -16.39 29.75
CA GLN A 176 -15.67 -15.85 30.50
C GLN A 176 -14.52 -15.47 29.58
N HIS A 177 -14.28 -16.18 28.47
CA HIS A 177 -13.28 -15.74 27.48
C HIS A 177 -13.64 -14.40 26.85
N LEU A 178 -14.93 -14.08 26.76
CA LEU A 178 -15.40 -12.77 26.31
C LEU A 178 -15.22 -11.66 27.37
N GLN A 179 -14.98 -12.01 28.64
CA GLN A 179 -14.81 -11.07 29.74
C GLN A 179 -13.61 -10.14 29.55
N LEU A 180 -12.53 -10.59 28.93
CA LEU A 180 -11.38 -9.70 28.66
C LEU A 180 -11.80 -8.46 27.86
N PHE A 181 -12.78 -8.62 26.95
CA PHE A 181 -13.31 -7.53 26.11
C PHE A 181 -14.28 -6.64 26.86
N THR A 182 -14.85 -7.14 27.94
CA THR A 182 -15.86 -6.40 28.72
C THR A 182 -15.30 -5.18 29.43
N GLU A 183 -14.09 -5.31 30.01
CA GLU A 183 -13.42 -4.17 30.64
C GLU A 183 -12.91 -3.16 29.62
N TYR A 184 -12.43 -3.63 28.45
CA TYR A 184 -12.08 -2.74 27.35
C TYR A 184 -13.29 -1.94 26.84
N GLY A 185 -14.40 -2.64 26.59
CA GLY A 185 -15.59 -1.97 26.11
C GLY A 185 -16.22 -1.04 27.14
N ARG A 186 -16.09 -1.34 28.43
CA ARG A 186 -16.49 -0.41 29.51
C ARG A 186 -15.71 0.90 29.43
N LEU A 187 -14.39 0.85 29.33
CA LEU A 187 -13.57 2.07 29.20
C LEU A 187 -13.87 2.84 27.90
N ALA A 188 -14.06 2.13 26.79
CA ALA A 188 -14.43 2.76 25.52
C ALA A 188 -15.78 3.49 25.61
N MET A 189 -16.75 2.93 26.33
CA MET A 189 -18.03 3.59 26.58
C MET A 189 -17.91 4.81 27.50
N GLU A 190 -17.00 4.79 28.47
CA GLU A 190 -16.75 5.91 29.38
C GLU A 190 -16.13 7.12 28.64
N GLU A 191 -15.25 6.90 27.66
CA GLU A 191 -14.57 7.99 26.94
C GLU A 191 -15.27 8.42 25.63
N ILE A 192 -15.86 7.48 24.88
CA ILE A 192 -16.34 7.71 23.50
C ILE A 192 -17.88 7.70 23.45
N TYR A 193 -18.55 7.21 24.51
CA TYR A 193 -20.01 7.02 24.58
C TYR A 193 -20.59 6.16 23.45
N GLN A 194 -19.77 5.32 22.83
CA GLN A 194 -20.16 4.40 21.76
C GLN A 194 -19.68 2.99 22.08
N LYS A 195 -20.37 1.99 21.56
CA LYS A 195 -19.94 0.60 21.70
C LYS A 195 -18.68 0.38 20.85
N PRO A 196 -17.65 -0.31 21.38
CA PRO A 196 -16.38 -0.52 20.68
C PRO A 196 -16.49 -1.50 19.50
N PHE A 197 -17.43 -2.46 19.57
CA PHE A 197 -17.54 -3.54 18.58
C PHE A 197 -18.91 -3.53 17.90
N GLN A 198 -18.93 -4.09 16.70
CA GLN A 198 -20.09 -4.05 15.82
C GLN A 198 -20.92 -5.32 15.97
N SER A 199 -20.61 -6.38 15.22
CA SER A 199 -21.43 -7.60 15.17
C SER A 199 -20.70 -8.80 15.75
N LEU A 200 -21.34 -9.47 16.71
CA LEU A 200 -20.92 -10.78 17.24
C LEU A 200 -21.96 -11.83 16.85
N MET A 201 -21.54 -12.86 16.13
CA MET A 201 -22.37 -13.98 15.72
C MET A 201 -21.94 -15.25 16.47
N PHE A 202 -22.76 -15.72 17.41
CA PHE A 202 -22.57 -17.03 18.04
C PHE A 202 -22.98 -18.13 17.06
N LEU A 203 -22.01 -18.81 16.46
CA LEU A 203 -22.27 -19.95 15.59
C LEU A 203 -22.11 -21.24 16.40
N ILE A 204 -23.22 -21.91 16.68
CA ILE A 204 -23.23 -23.17 17.42
C ILE A 204 -23.24 -24.32 16.44
N ARG A 205 -22.12 -25.04 16.37
CA ARG A 205 -21.92 -26.22 15.54
C ARG A 205 -22.52 -27.45 16.20
N ASP A 206 -22.94 -28.42 15.41
CA ASP A 206 -23.41 -29.73 15.89
C ASP A 206 -24.56 -29.59 16.92
N TRP A 207 -25.50 -28.67 16.66
CA TRP A 207 -26.66 -28.49 17.51
C TRP A 207 -27.57 -29.74 17.47
N SER A 208 -27.77 -30.36 18.63
CA SER A 208 -28.46 -31.64 18.76
C SER A 208 -29.93 -31.53 19.18
N TYR A 209 -30.43 -30.33 19.45
CA TYR A 209 -31.75 -30.12 20.05
C TYR A 209 -32.70 -29.27 19.17
N PRO A 210 -32.90 -29.62 17.88
CA PRO A 210 -33.78 -28.85 16.99
C PRO A 210 -35.24 -28.81 17.45
N TYR A 211 -35.65 -29.77 18.28
CA TYR A 211 -36.99 -29.85 18.86
C TYR A 211 -37.24 -28.83 19.98
N GLU A 212 -36.19 -28.28 20.61
CA GLU A 212 -36.32 -27.18 21.59
C GLU A 212 -36.14 -25.83 20.91
N HIS A 213 -35.09 -25.72 20.10
CA HIS A 213 -34.76 -24.54 19.33
C HIS A 213 -34.40 -24.98 17.92
N GLU A 214 -35.22 -24.58 16.94
CA GLU A 214 -35.04 -24.92 15.53
C GLU A 214 -33.69 -24.45 14.98
N TYR A 215 -33.21 -25.08 13.92
CA TYR A 215 -31.99 -24.65 13.25
C TYR A 215 -32.13 -23.24 12.65
N GLY A 216 -30.99 -22.59 12.42
CA GLY A 216 -30.93 -21.27 11.80
C GLY A 216 -30.86 -20.10 12.78
N LEU A 217 -31.14 -18.90 12.27
CA LEU A 217 -31.01 -17.63 12.99
C LEU A 217 -32.11 -17.41 14.03
N GLU A 218 -33.37 -17.72 13.70
CA GLU A 218 -34.51 -17.46 14.59
C GLU A 218 -34.45 -18.31 15.86
N GLY A 219 -34.18 -19.61 15.71
CA GLY A 219 -34.00 -20.51 16.85
C GLY A 219 -32.77 -20.16 17.69
N GLY A 220 -31.67 -19.78 17.03
CA GLY A 220 -30.44 -19.34 17.70
C GLY A 220 -30.62 -18.09 18.52
N ASN A 221 -31.28 -17.05 17.99
CA ASN A 221 -31.54 -15.83 18.74
C ASN A 221 -32.39 -16.08 20.00
N LYS A 222 -33.44 -16.91 19.89
CA LYS A 222 -34.27 -17.32 21.06
C LYS A 222 -33.44 -18.10 22.09
N PHE A 223 -32.55 -18.98 21.62
CA PHE A 223 -31.66 -19.74 22.50
C PHE A 223 -30.66 -18.81 23.22
N LEU A 224 -30.03 -17.88 22.49
CA LEU A 224 -29.03 -16.98 23.05
C LEU A 224 -29.65 -15.98 24.02
N GLU A 225 -30.84 -15.43 23.74
CA GLU A 225 -31.56 -14.53 24.64
C GLU A 225 -31.79 -15.19 26.01
N LYS A 226 -32.18 -16.47 26.02
CA LYS A 226 -32.35 -17.25 27.24
C LYS A 226 -31.03 -17.48 28.00
N ARG A 227 -29.90 -17.61 27.29
CA ARG A 227 -28.57 -17.83 27.89
C ARG A 227 -27.94 -16.54 28.45
N LEU A 228 -28.14 -15.42 27.76
CA LEU A 228 -27.63 -14.10 28.16
C LEU A 228 -28.56 -13.36 29.13
N GLN A 229 -29.76 -13.90 29.40
CA GLN A 229 -30.67 -13.32 30.39
C GLN A 229 -30.00 -13.21 31.77
N VAL A 230 -29.89 -11.99 32.27
CA VAL A 230 -29.39 -11.69 33.62
C VAL A 230 -30.45 -12.07 34.63
N LYS A 231 -30.14 -13.02 35.52
CA LYS A 231 -31.03 -13.45 36.60
C LYS A 231 -30.45 -13.05 37.96
N GLN A 232 -31.28 -12.57 38.88
CA GLN A 232 -30.84 -12.08 40.19
C GLN A 232 -30.21 -13.16 41.07
N ASN A 233 -30.49 -14.44 40.80
CA ASN A 233 -29.93 -15.58 41.52
C ASN A 233 -28.56 -16.03 40.98
N GLN A 234 -28.04 -15.41 39.92
CA GLN A 234 -26.70 -15.69 39.40
C GLN A 234 -25.63 -14.99 40.25
N HIS A 235 -24.43 -15.57 40.31
CA HIS A 235 -23.26 -14.93 40.89
C HIS A 235 -23.00 -13.58 40.20
N GLU A 236 -22.51 -12.59 40.96
CA GLU A 236 -22.32 -11.22 40.46
C GLU A 236 -21.41 -11.17 39.22
N GLU A 237 -20.36 -11.99 39.22
CA GLU A 237 -19.44 -12.12 38.09
C GLU A 237 -20.16 -12.54 36.78
N LEU A 238 -21.07 -13.51 36.87
CA LEU A 238 -21.85 -13.99 35.73
C LEU A 238 -22.86 -12.96 35.22
N GLN A 239 -23.41 -12.15 36.12
CA GLN A 239 -24.28 -11.03 35.76
C GLN A 239 -23.48 -9.93 35.06
N ASN A 240 -22.27 -9.65 35.55
CA ASN A 240 -21.39 -8.63 34.99
C ASN A 240 -20.96 -9.02 33.58
N VAL A 241 -20.50 -10.25 33.35
CA VAL A 241 -20.13 -10.73 32.00
C VAL A 241 -21.28 -10.52 30.99
N ARG A 242 -22.51 -10.92 31.34
CA ARG A 242 -23.69 -10.75 30.48
C ARG A 242 -24.03 -9.29 30.19
N LYS A 243 -24.05 -8.44 31.22
CA LYS A 243 -24.31 -6.99 31.07
C LYS A 243 -23.29 -6.35 30.12
N HIS A 244 -22.03 -6.70 30.28
CA HIS A 244 -20.98 -6.10 29.47
C HIS A 244 -20.93 -6.63 28.04
N ILE A 245 -21.25 -7.90 27.78
CA ILE A 245 -21.37 -8.41 26.41
C ILE A 245 -22.38 -7.54 25.62
N HIS A 246 -23.53 -7.23 26.21
CA HIS A 246 -24.51 -6.32 25.61
C HIS A 246 -24.02 -4.88 25.46
N SER A 247 -23.10 -4.42 26.31
CA SER A 247 -22.53 -3.07 26.25
C SER A 247 -21.39 -2.97 25.21
N CYS A 248 -20.70 -4.07 24.90
CA CYS A 248 -19.55 -4.08 24.02
C CYS A 248 -19.91 -4.19 22.53
N PHE A 249 -20.95 -4.96 22.20
CA PHE A 249 -21.34 -5.23 20.82
C PHE A 249 -22.64 -4.52 20.43
N SER A 250 -22.67 -3.97 19.22
CA SER A 250 -23.84 -3.29 18.66
C SER A 250 -24.95 -4.28 18.35
N ASN A 251 -24.58 -5.37 17.67
CA ASN A 251 -25.47 -6.47 17.30
C ASN A 251 -24.91 -7.79 17.84
N ILE A 252 -25.78 -8.60 18.43
CA ILE A 252 -25.43 -9.93 18.91
C ILE A 252 -26.48 -10.90 18.38
N ASN A 253 -26.04 -11.81 17.52
CA ASN A 253 -26.90 -12.79 16.87
C ASN A 253 -26.39 -14.20 17.20
N CYS A 254 -27.25 -15.20 17.05
CA CYS A 254 -26.87 -16.60 17.18
C CYS A 254 -27.49 -17.43 16.07
N PHE A 255 -26.69 -18.33 15.51
CA PHE A 255 -27.09 -19.26 14.47
C PHE A 255 -26.82 -20.70 14.93
N LEU A 256 -27.85 -21.55 14.87
CA LEU A 256 -27.74 -22.97 15.22
C LEU A 256 -27.54 -23.79 13.97
N LEU A 257 -26.40 -24.48 13.88
CA LEU A 257 -26.05 -25.31 12.72
C LEU A 257 -26.13 -26.79 13.10
N PRO A 258 -26.75 -27.65 12.26
CA PRO A 258 -26.78 -29.08 12.50
C PRO A 258 -25.40 -29.72 12.38
N HIS A 259 -25.29 -30.99 12.72
CA HIS A 259 -24.07 -31.77 12.51
C HIS A 259 -23.86 -32.03 10.99
N PRO A 260 -22.66 -31.85 10.43
CA PRO A 260 -22.41 -31.98 8.98
C PRO A 260 -22.48 -33.43 8.44
N GLY A 261 -22.64 -34.40 9.34
CA GLY A 261 -22.71 -35.83 9.04
C GLY A 261 -21.46 -36.59 9.52
N LEU A 262 -21.63 -37.87 9.88
CA LEU A 262 -20.55 -38.69 10.42
C LEU A 262 -19.38 -38.88 9.43
N LYS A 263 -19.67 -38.90 8.12
CA LYS A 263 -18.65 -38.98 7.08
C LYS A 263 -17.68 -37.81 7.14
N VAL A 264 -18.18 -36.58 7.29
CA VAL A 264 -17.37 -35.36 7.40
C VAL A 264 -16.49 -35.40 8.66
N ALA A 265 -17.04 -35.87 9.78
CA ALA A 265 -16.35 -35.87 11.07
C ALA A 265 -15.28 -36.97 11.19
N THR A 266 -15.49 -38.14 10.57
CA THR A 266 -14.68 -39.35 10.84
C THR A 266 -13.84 -39.84 9.67
N ASN A 267 -14.18 -39.48 8.43
CA ASN A 267 -13.46 -40.00 7.27
C ASN A 267 -12.17 -39.18 7.03
N PRO A 268 -10.98 -39.80 7.12
CA PRO A 268 -9.71 -39.10 6.90
C PRO A 268 -9.50 -38.68 5.43
N HIS A 269 -10.23 -39.28 4.49
CA HIS A 269 -10.15 -38.98 3.06
C HIS A 269 -11.23 -38.01 2.58
N PHE A 270 -11.98 -37.40 3.51
CA PHE A 270 -12.98 -36.41 3.16
C PHE A 270 -12.31 -35.13 2.61
N ASP A 271 -12.70 -34.72 1.41
CA ASP A 271 -12.13 -33.61 0.65
C ASP A 271 -13.12 -32.46 0.45
N GLY A 272 -14.20 -32.41 1.25
CA GLY A 272 -15.16 -31.29 1.23
C GLY A 272 -16.27 -31.39 0.20
N ARG A 273 -16.42 -32.52 -0.50
CA ARG A 273 -17.49 -32.73 -1.49
C ARG A 273 -18.89 -32.71 -0.86
N LEU A 274 -19.81 -32.00 -1.51
CA LEU A 274 -21.18 -31.80 -1.01
C LEU A 274 -22.00 -33.09 -0.92
N LYS A 275 -21.69 -34.12 -1.72
CA LYS A 275 -22.39 -35.42 -1.69
C LYS A 275 -22.23 -36.18 -0.38
N ASP A 276 -21.16 -35.91 0.36
CA ASP A 276 -20.83 -36.59 1.61
C ASP A 276 -21.22 -35.76 2.85
N ILE A 277 -21.77 -34.56 2.63
CA ILE A 277 -22.32 -33.67 3.64
C ILE A 277 -23.82 -33.93 3.77
N ASP A 278 -24.35 -33.81 4.99
CA ASP A 278 -25.77 -33.98 5.26
C ASP A 278 -26.65 -32.88 4.61
N ASP A 279 -27.87 -33.23 4.21
CA ASP A 279 -28.77 -32.33 3.47
C ASP A 279 -29.31 -31.20 4.34
N GLU A 280 -29.61 -31.46 5.61
CA GLU A 280 -30.01 -30.42 6.57
C GLU A 280 -28.88 -29.41 6.80
N PHE A 281 -27.63 -29.88 6.88
CA PHE A 281 -26.47 -28.99 6.99
C PHE A 281 -26.31 -28.10 5.76
N LYS A 282 -26.44 -28.66 4.56
CA LYS A 282 -26.41 -27.88 3.31
C LYS A 282 -27.50 -26.81 3.28
N LYS A 283 -28.72 -27.15 3.69
CA LYS A 283 -29.85 -26.21 3.72
C LYS A 283 -29.56 -25.01 4.64
N GLU A 284 -29.09 -25.27 5.85
CA GLU A 284 -28.77 -24.20 6.81
C GLU A 284 -27.53 -23.40 6.41
N LEU A 285 -26.55 -24.05 5.78
CA LEU A 285 -25.38 -23.36 5.21
C LEU A 285 -25.77 -22.38 4.10
N VAL A 286 -26.76 -22.74 3.27
CA VAL A 286 -27.32 -21.85 2.23
C VAL A 286 -27.97 -20.60 2.83
N SER A 287 -28.46 -20.69 4.07
CA SER A 287 -29.00 -19.55 4.82
C SER A 287 -27.90 -18.73 5.52
N LEU A 288 -26.94 -19.41 6.16
CA LEU A 288 -25.89 -18.80 6.97
C LEU A 288 -24.93 -17.93 6.16
N ILE A 289 -24.43 -18.40 5.02
CA ILE A 289 -23.36 -17.69 4.29
C ILE A 289 -23.87 -16.35 3.70
N PRO A 290 -25.03 -16.29 3.02
CA PRO A 290 -25.60 -15.02 2.58
C PRO A 290 -25.97 -14.09 3.75
N LEU A 291 -26.39 -14.61 4.89
CA LEU A 291 -26.63 -13.79 6.08
C LEU A 291 -25.37 -13.01 6.51
N LEU A 292 -24.18 -13.59 6.31
CA LEU A 292 -22.90 -12.98 6.68
C LEU A 292 -22.26 -12.15 5.56
N LEU A 293 -22.45 -12.53 4.29
CA LEU A 293 -21.67 -12.03 3.16
C LEU A 293 -22.50 -11.43 2.01
N ALA A 294 -23.83 -11.49 2.06
CA ALA A 294 -24.65 -10.85 1.03
C ALA A 294 -24.40 -9.33 1.03
N PRO A 295 -24.37 -8.67 -0.13
CA PRO A 295 -24.04 -7.25 -0.26
C PRO A 295 -24.84 -6.34 0.68
N GLU A 296 -26.12 -6.65 0.90
CA GLU A 296 -27.03 -5.94 1.81
C GLU A 296 -26.68 -6.08 3.30
N ASN A 297 -25.99 -7.16 3.69
CA ASN A 297 -25.67 -7.48 5.08
C ASN A 297 -24.21 -7.14 5.44
N LEU A 298 -23.40 -6.70 4.48
CA LEU A 298 -22.01 -6.32 4.70
C LEU A 298 -21.93 -5.06 5.58
N VAL A 299 -21.37 -5.21 6.78
CA VAL A 299 -21.16 -4.11 7.73
C VAL A 299 -19.74 -3.58 7.60
N GLU A 300 -19.55 -2.33 7.18
CA GLU A 300 -18.21 -1.72 7.13
C GLU A 300 -17.65 -1.57 8.53
N LYS A 301 -16.34 -1.80 8.66
CA LYS A 301 -15.64 -1.62 9.93
C LYS A 301 -15.73 -0.17 10.38
N GLN A 302 -16.16 0.02 11.63
CA GLN A 302 -16.18 1.31 12.28
C GLN A 302 -15.39 1.28 13.58
N ILE A 303 -14.59 2.32 13.80
CA ILE A 303 -13.84 2.55 15.04
C ILE A 303 -14.05 4.00 15.44
N GLY A 304 -14.63 4.24 16.62
CA GLY A 304 -14.98 5.59 17.10
C GLY A 304 -16.09 6.29 16.33
N GLY A 305 -16.92 5.50 15.63
CA GLY A 305 -18.01 6.00 14.79
C GLY A 305 -17.57 6.51 13.41
N SER A 306 -16.28 6.39 13.09
CA SER A 306 -15.75 6.65 11.75
C SER A 306 -15.58 5.33 11.01
N LYS A 307 -15.90 5.30 9.70
CA LYS A 307 -15.61 4.15 8.84
C LYS A 307 -14.10 4.00 8.65
N VAL A 308 -13.64 2.76 8.54
CA VAL A 308 -12.24 2.38 8.45
C VAL A 308 -11.96 1.92 7.02
N THR A 309 -10.94 2.48 6.38
CA THR A 309 -10.47 2.03 5.06
C THR A 309 -9.47 0.87 5.18
N CYS A 310 -9.18 0.17 4.08
CA CYS A 310 -8.12 -0.85 4.05
C CYS A 310 -6.77 -0.31 4.54
N ARG A 311 -6.42 0.93 4.16
CA ARG A 311 -5.20 1.60 4.63
C ARG A 311 -5.21 1.82 6.14
N ASP A 312 -6.33 2.29 6.68
CA ASP A 312 -6.46 2.57 8.11
C ASP A 312 -6.35 1.27 8.93
N LEU A 313 -6.93 0.18 8.41
CA LEU A 313 -6.89 -1.14 9.05
C LEU A 313 -5.44 -1.62 9.29
N VAL A 314 -4.51 -1.34 8.37
CA VAL A 314 -3.09 -1.64 8.55
C VAL A 314 -2.52 -0.91 9.79
N GLN A 315 -2.85 0.37 9.97
CA GLN A 315 -2.38 1.14 11.12
C GLN A 315 -2.96 0.60 12.43
N TYR A 316 -4.22 0.18 12.42
CA TYR A 316 -4.84 -0.47 13.58
C TYR A 316 -4.15 -1.79 13.94
N PHE A 317 -3.85 -2.65 12.96
CA PHE A 317 -3.09 -3.88 13.22
C PHE A 317 -1.72 -3.57 13.84
N LYS A 318 -0.96 -2.63 13.28
CA LYS A 318 0.36 -2.25 13.82
C LYS A 318 0.26 -1.73 15.25
N ALA A 319 -0.70 -0.85 15.53
CA ALA A 319 -0.89 -0.30 16.86
C ALA A 319 -1.31 -1.37 17.86
N TYR A 320 -2.30 -2.22 17.54
CA TYR A 320 -2.73 -3.28 18.43
C TYR A 320 -1.62 -4.29 18.71
N MET A 321 -0.88 -4.70 17.69
CA MET A 321 0.20 -5.67 17.87
C MET A 321 1.29 -5.17 18.82
N ARG A 322 1.66 -3.89 18.78
CA ARG A 322 2.65 -3.31 19.72
C ARG A 322 2.22 -3.40 21.18
N ILE A 323 0.92 -3.33 21.45
CA ILE A 323 0.37 -3.41 22.81
C ILE A 323 0.41 -4.87 23.32
N TYR A 324 0.15 -5.84 22.44
CA TYR A 324 0.09 -7.26 22.78
C TYR A 324 1.45 -7.96 22.75
N GLN A 325 2.51 -7.29 22.29
CA GLN A 325 3.90 -7.77 22.37
C GLN A 325 4.48 -7.77 23.79
N GLY A 326 3.80 -7.17 24.78
CA GLY A 326 4.24 -7.18 26.17
C GLY A 326 4.11 -8.55 26.87
N GLU A 327 4.86 -8.75 27.95
CA GLU A 327 4.80 -9.97 28.77
C GLU A 327 3.43 -10.16 29.45
N GLU A 328 2.71 -9.08 29.76
CA GLU A 328 1.38 -9.11 30.39
C GLU A 328 0.26 -8.80 29.39
N LEU A 329 -0.95 -9.29 29.68
CA LEU A 329 -2.14 -8.84 28.95
C LEU A 329 -2.29 -7.33 29.16
N PRO A 330 -2.48 -6.55 28.08
CA PRO A 330 -2.44 -5.12 28.19
C PRO A 330 -3.60 -4.59 29.02
N HIS A 331 -3.31 -3.61 29.87
CA HIS A 331 -4.34 -2.95 30.64
C HIS A 331 -5.34 -2.27 29.69
N PRO A 332 -6.66 -2.36 29.93
CA PRO A 332 -7.66 -1.81 29.01
C PRO A 332 -7.49 -0.32 28.63
N LYS A 333 -6.92 0.50 29.52
CA LYS A 333 -6.55 1.89 29.23
C LYS A 333 -5.51 2.01 28.09
N SER A 334 -4.53 1.11 28.06
CA SER A 334 -3.50 1.09 27.01
C SER A 334 -4.11 0.72 25.65
N MET A 335 -5.06 -0.21 25.62
CA MET A 335 -5.80 -0.55 24.41
C MET A 335 -6.59 0.65 23.84
N LEU A 336 -7.22 1.44 24.72
CA LEU A 336 -7.98 2.62 24.31
C LEU A 336 -7.04 3.70 23.77
N GLN A 337 -5.95 3.98 24.49
CA GLN A 337 -4.94 4.94 24.06
C GLN A 337 -4.37 4.57 22.69
N ALA A 338 -4.03 3.31 22.47
CA ALA A 338 -3.49 2.88 21.18
C ALA A 338 -4.53 2.90 20.06
N THR A 339 -5.81 2.68 20.35
CA THR A 339 -6.90 2.90 19.37
C THR A 339 -6.97 4.37 18.99
N ALA A 340 -6.79 5.28 19.95
CA ALA A 340 -6.70 6.71 19.68
C ALA A 340 -5.46 7.07 18.86
N GLU A 341 -4.29 6.52 19.19
CA GLU A 341 -3.05 6.69 18.42
C GLU A 341 -3.23 6.22 16.97
N ALA A 342 -3.77 5.01 16.76
CA ALA A 342 -4.01 4.44 15.44
C ALA A 342 -5.00 5.28 14.62
N ASN A 343 -6.09 5.73 15.23
CA ASN A 343 -7.08 6.58 14.57
C ASN A 343 -6.46 7.92 14.12
N ASN A 344 -5.65 8.54 14.97
CA ASN A 344 -4.94 9.77 14.62
C ASN A 344 -3.90 9.54 13.52
N LEU A 345 -3.11 8.46 13.60
CA LEU A 345 -2.10 8.10 12.59
C LEU A 345 -2.75 7.81 11.22
N ALA A 346 -3.86 7.08 11.21
CA ALA A 346 -4.68 6.85 10.01
C ALA A 346 -5.14 8.17 9.39
N ALA A 347 -5.66 9.09 10.21
CA ALA A 347 -6.07 10.42 9.75
C ALA A 347 -4.90 11.25 9.20
N VAL A 348 -3.70 11.18 9.82
CA VAL A 348 -2.48 11.83 9.31
C VAL A 348 -2.09 11.26 7.95
N ALA A 349 -2.05 9.93 7.82
CA ALA A 349 -1.69 9.26 6.57
C ALA A 349 -2.68 9.57 5.43
N GLY A 350 -3.98 9.61 5.73
CA GLY A 350 -5.01 10.01 4.78
C GLY A 350 -4.86 11.46 4.32
N ALA A 351 -4.66 12.40 5.24
CA ALA A 351 -4.47 13.82 4.91
C ALA A 351 -3.18 14.08 4.11
N LYS A 352 -2.08 13.40 4.46
CA LYS A 352 -0.80 13.50 3.74
C LYS A 352 -0.90 12.99 2.30
N ASP A 353 -1.62 11.90 2.07
CA ASP A 353 -1.80 11.36 0.72
C ASP A 353 -2.69 12.28 -0.15
N SER A 354 -3.75 12.86 0.42
CA SER A 354 -4.54 13.90 -0.27
C SER A 354 -3.67 15.08 -0.71
N TYR A 355 -2.78 15.55 0.17
CA TYR A 355 -1.83 16.62 -0.15
C TYR A 355 -0.88 16.22 -1.27
N ASN A 356 -0.27 15.04 -1.18
CA ASN A 356 0.69 14.56 -2.19
C ASN A 356 0.02 14.40 -3.55
N LYS A 357 -1.18 13.81 -3.62
CA LYS A 357 -1.99 13.73 -4.85
C LYS A 357 -2.30 15.11 -5.43
N GLY A 358 -2.66 16.07 -4.57
CA GLY A 358 -2.91 17.46 -4.98
C GLY A 358 -1.67 18.16 -5.53
N MET A 359 -0.52 18.01 -4.85
CA MET A 359 0.74 18.61 -5.29
C MET A 359 1.27 17.98 -6.58
N GLU A 360 1.12 16.66 -6.76
CA GLU A 360 1.49 15.98 -8.00
C GLU A 360 0.67 16.48 -9.20
N GLN A 361 -0.61 16.81 -9.00
CA GLN A 361 -1.44 17.42 -10.06
C GLN A 361 -0.98 18.84 -10.45
N VAL A 362 -0.37 19.57 -9.51
CA VAL A 362 0.12 20.93 -9.73
C VAL A 362 1.52 20.91 -10.35
N CYS A 363 2.47 20.22 -9.72
CA CYS A 363 3.89 20.29 -10.05
C CYS A 363 4.57 18.93 -10.34
N GLY A 364 3.78 17.86 -10.51
CA GLY A 364 4.27 16.51 -10.84
C GLY A 364 5.03 16.42 -12.15
N GLY A 365 5.72 15.31 -12.41
CA GLY A 365 6.71 15.17 -13.49
C GLY A 365 6.29 15.71 -14.86
N ASP A 366 5.04 15.46 -15.25
CA ASP A 366 4.47 15.81 -16.56
C ASP A 366 3.96 17.27 -16.65
N LYS A 367 4.02 18.03 -15.54
CA LYS A 367 3.53 19.41 -15.47
C LYS A 367 4.67 20.42 -15.73
N PRO A 368 4.37 21.53 -16.42
CA PRO A 368 5.36 22.57 -16.70
C PRO A 368 5.84 23.26 -15.42
N TYR A 369 6.97 23.95 -15.51
CA TYR A 369 7.50 24.76 -14.42
C TYR A 369 6.48 25.81 -13.95
N ILE A 370 6.31 25.92 -12.63
CA ILE A 370 5.46 26.92 -11.99
C ILE A 370 6.35 27.92 -11.24
N ALA A 371 5.98 29.22 -11.29
CA ALA A 371 6.69 30.25 -10.56
C ALA A 371 6.61 30.00 -9.03
N PRO A 372 7.68 30.26 -8.25
CA PRO A 372 7.73 29.93 -6.82
C PRO A 372 6.60 30.55 -6.00
N SER A 373 6.16 31.77 -6.34
CA SER A 373 5.03 32.45 -5.68
C SER A 373 3.69 31.75 -5.90
N ASN A 374 3.47 31.18 -7.09
CA ASN A 374 2.26 30.42 -7.40
C ASN A 374 2.31 29.04 -6.76
N LEU A 375 3.49 28.40 -6.75
CA LEU A 375 3.70 27.11 -6.09
C LEU A 375 3.46 27.22 -4.58
N GLU A 376 3.97 28.27 -3.94
CA GLU A 376 3.75 28.54 -2.52
C GLU A 376 2.27 28.78 -2.21
N ARG A 377 1.55 29.50 -3.08
CA ARG A 377 0.11 29.70 -2.94
C ARG A 377 -0.66 28.38 -2.99
N SER A 378 -0.39 27.55 -3.99
CA SER A 378 -1.02 26.23 -4.13
C SER A 378 -0.68 25.31 -2.96
N HIS A 379 0.56 25.34 -2.48
CA HIS A 379 0.97 24.63 -1.27
C HIS A 379 0.14 25.05 -0.04
N ARG A 380 0.02 26.35 0.23
CA ARG A 380 -0.78 26.84 1.38
C ARG A 380 -2.26 26.44 1.27
N GLU A 381 -2.82 26.50 0.08
CA GLU A 381 -4.22 26.09 -0.16
C GLU A 381 -4.43 24.59 0.09
N LEU A 382 -3.55 23.73 -0.43
CA LEU A 382 -3.59 22.28 -0.25
C LEU A 382 -3.26 21.86 1.19
N GLN A 383 -2.32 22.54 1.85
CA GLN A 383 -1.98 22.33 3.26
C GLN A 383 -3.20 22.64 4.14
N GLN A 384 -3.85 23.80 3.95
CA GLN A 384 -5.07 24.14 4.68
C GLN A 384 -6.22 23.17 4.39
N ALA A 385 -6.38 22.70 3.16
CA ALA A 385 -7.36 21.67 2.82
C ALA A 385 -7.10 20.36 3.56
N SER A 386 -5.84 19.94 3.64
CA SER A 386 -5.42 18.71 4.32
C SER A 386 -5.59 18.80 5.84
N ILE A 387 -5.27 19.94 6.45
CA ILE A 387 -5.51 20.21 7.88
C ILE A 387 -7.02 20.23 8.17
N ARG A 388 -7.83 20.84 7.30
CA ARG A 388 -9.30 20.82 7.43
C ARG A 388 -9.84 19.39 7.35
N GLN A 389 -9.35 18.58 6.42
CA GLN A 389 -9.69 17.16 6.32
C GLN A 389 -9.32 16.42 7.61
N PHE A 390 -8.09 16.59 8.11
CA PHE A 390 -7.64 15.98 9.36
C PHE A 390 -8.55 16.37 10.53
N ARG A 391 -8.89 17.65 10.69
CA ARG A 391 -9.77 18.14 11.77
C ARG A 391 -11.21 17.63 11.66
N ALA A 392 -11.73 17.48 10.45
CA ALA A 392 -13.10 17.02 10.21
C ALA A 392 -13.35 15.56 10.61
N ILE A 393 -12.30 14.71 10.60
CA ILE A 393 -12.41 13.31 11.03
C ILE A 393 -12.68 13.26 12.53
N LYS A 394 -13.67 12.47 12.95
CA LYS A 394 -13.95 12.21 14.37
C LYS A 394 -12.86 11.30 14.94
N LYS A 395 -12.10 11.83 15.91
CA LYS A 395 -10.92 11.19 16.51
C LYS A 395 -11.10 10.98 18.01
N MET A 396 -10.37 10.01 18.58
CA MET A 396 -10.36 9.70 20.02
C MET A 396 -9.19 10.41 20.74
N GLY A 397 -9.25 10.51 22.07
CA GLY A 397 -8.14 11.03 22.91
C GLY A 397 -8.20 12.52 23.27
N GLY A 398 -9.24 13.25 22.85
CA GLY A 398 -9.43 14.67 23.15
C GLY A 398 -8.59 15.62 22.28
N GLU A 399 -8.84 16.93 22.40
CA GLU A 399 -8.23 17.94 21.53
C GLU A 399 -6.72 18.10 21.73
N GLU A 400 -6.23 18.01 22.98
CA GLU A 400 -4.79 18.14 23.28
C GLU A 400 -3.97 17.01 22.66
N PHE A 401 -4.51 15.79 22.66
CA PHE A 401 -3.88 14.64 22.03
C PHE A 401 -3.86 14.78 20.50
N CYS A 402 -5.00 15.18 19.93
CA CYS A 402 -5.12 15.44 18.49
C CYS A 402 -4.17 16.55 18.02
N ARG A 403 -3.87 17.54 18.87
CA ARG A 403 -2.98 18.67 18.52
C ARG A 403 -1.57 18.21 18.17
N ARG A 404 -1.02 17.22 18.89
CA ARG A 404 0.32 16.68 18.63
C ARG A 404 0.44 16.07 17.23
N TYR A 405 -0.58 15.31 16.82
CA TYR A 405 -0.63 14.72 15.48
C TYR A 405 -0.89 15.74 14.38
N GLN A 406 -1.61 16.83 14.68
CA GLN A 406 -1.75 17.93 13.74
C GLN A 406 -0.42 18.66 13.52
N GLU A 407 0.32 18.94 14.60
CA GLU A 407 1.67 19.54 14.53
C GLU A 407 2.63 18.64 13.73
N GLN A 408 2.55 17.32 13.94
CA GLN A 408 3.31 16.34 13.15
C GLN A 408 2.92 16.37 11.66
N LEU A 409 1.62 16.38 11.34
CA LEU A 409 1.13 16.47 9.96
C LEU A 409 1.66 17.73 9.29
N GLU A 410 1.55 18.90 9.93
CA GLU A 410 2.04 20.17 9.40
C GLU A 410 3.54 20.10 9.05
N ALA A 411 4.36 19.54 9.95
CA ALA A 411 5.80 19.34 9.70
C ALA A 411 6.06 18.38 8.52
N GLU A 412 5.35 17.25 8.42
CA GLU A 412 5.50 16.31 7.31
C GLU A 412 5.07 16.90 5.96
N LEU A 413 4.07 17.78 5.95
CA LEU A 413 3.62 18.50 4.74
C LEU A 413 4.65 19.55 4.29
N ASP A 414 5.29 20.25 5.23
CA ASP A 414 6.35 21.21 4.96
C ASP A 414 7.60 20.51 4.39
N GLU A 415 7.98 19.35 4.93
CA GLU A 415 9.05 18.52 4.38
C GLU A 415 8.74 18.05 2.94
N ALA A 416 7.51 17.59 2.70
CA ALA A 416 7.08 17.21 1.35
C ALA A 416 7.11 18.40 0.39
N TYR A 417 6.74 19.61 0.84
CA TYR A 417 6.83 20.83 0.03
C TYR A 417 8.26 21.14 -0.42
N ILE A 418 9.25 21.01 0.47
CA ILE A 418 10.67 21.22 0.13
C ILE A 418 11.10 20.29 -1.02
N ASN A 419 10.60 19.04 -1.04
CA ASN A 419 10.89 18.10 -2.12
C ASN A 419 10.23 18.52 -3.44
N PHE A 420 8.98 19.00 -3.40
CA PHE A 420 8.29 19.52 -4.59
C PHE A 420 8.93 20.80 -5.14
N VAL A 421 9.44 21.69 -4.28
CA VAL A 421 10.20 22.88 -4.71
C VAL A 421 11.45 22.48 -5.47
N LYS A 422 12.26 21.55 -4.93
CA LYS A 422 13.45 21.03 -5.62
C LYS A 422 13.11 20.38 -6.96
N HIS A 423 12.01 19.64 -7.02
CA HIS A 423 11.54 18.99 -8.25
C HIS A 423 11.10 20.03 -9.29
N ASN A 424 10.39 21.08 -8.88
CA ASN A 424 9.97 22.17 -9.76
C ASN A 424 11.16 23.01 -10.25
N ASP A 425 12.11 23.34 -9.37
CA ASP A 425 13.30 24.10 -9.75
C ASP A 425 14.17 23.35 -10.78
N GLY A 426 14.20 22.02 -10.71
CA GLY A 426 14.84 21.17 -11.72
C GLY A 426 14.26 21.34 -13.14
N LYS A 427 13.02 21.82 -13.27
CA LYS A 427 12.34 22.07 -14.56
C LYS A 427 12.61 23.46 -15.11
N ASN A 428 13.33 24.32 -14.40
CA ASN A 428 13.56 25.70 -14.82
C ASN A 428 14.59 25.79 -15.95
N ILE A 429 14.11 25.59 -17.19
CA ILE A 429 14.90 25.66 -18.43
C ILE A 429 15.49 27.07 -18.65
N PHE A 430 14.89 28.11 -18.07
CA PHE A 430 15.32 29.50 -18.28
C PHE A 430 16.67 29.84 -17.64
N TYR A 431 17.04 29.21 -16.52
CA TYR A 431 18.41 29.31 -15.99
C TYR A 431 19.42 28.57 -16.87
N ALA A 432 19.03 27.44 -17.48
CA ALA A 432 19.90 26.68 -18.36
C ALA A 432 20.13 27.36 -19.72
N ALA A 433 19.19 28.18 -20.21
CA ALA A 433 19.28 28.86 -21.49
C ALA A 433 20.02 30.23 -21.43
N ARG A 434 20.21 30.80 -20.24
CA ARG A 434 20.83 32.12 -20.07
C ARG A 434 22.31 32.15 -20.52
N THR A 435 23.12 31.23 -20.03
CA THR A 435 24.55 31.12 -20.38
C THR A 435 24.80 30.92 -21.89
N PRO A 436 24.11 30.02 -22.60
CA PRO A 436 24.30 29.92 -24.03
C PRO A 436 23.80 31.16 -24.77
N ALA A 437 22.69 31.79 -24.34
CA ALA A 437 22.20 33.02 -24.97
C ALA A 437 23.19 34.20 -24.83
N THR A 438 23.83 34.36 -23.67
CA THR A 438 24.82 35.42 -23.45
C THR A 438 26.07 35.21 -24.31
N LEU A 439 26.58 33.97 -24.36
CA LEU A 439 27.74 33.62 -25.19
C LEU A 439 27.43 33.82 -26.68
N PHE A 440 26.23 33.45 -27.15
CA PHE A 440 25.79 33.73 -28.53
C PHE A 440 25.72 35.23 -28.83
N ALA A 441 25.19 36.04 -27.90
CA ALA A 441 25.13 37.50 -28.08
C ALA A 441 26.53 38.13 -28.17
N VAL A 442 27.47 37.69 -27.32
CA VAL A 442 28.88 38.15 -27.36
C VAL A 442 29.55 37.75 -28.67
N MET A 443 29.35 36.50 -29.12
CA MET A 443 29.88 36.04 -30.41
C MET A 443 29.34 36.88 -31.57
N PHE A 444 28.04 37.18 -31.59
CA PHE A 444 27.43 38.00 -32.62
C PHE A 444 27.98 39.43 -32.63
N ALA A 445 28.06 40.08 -31.46
CA ALA A 445 28.58 41.43 -31.33
C ALA A 445 30.04 41.54 -31.79
N MET A 446 30.90 40.62 -31.35
CA MET A 446 32.32 40.61 -31.72
C MET A 446 32.52 40.32 -33.21
N TYR A 447 31.69 39.47 -33.81
CA TYR A 447 31.71 39.22 -35.25
C TYR A 447 31.36 40.49 -36.05
N VAL A 448 30.32 41.23 -35.65
CA VAL A 448 29.93 42.48 -36.31
C VAL A 448 31.04 43.53 -36.19
N VAL A 449 31.63 43.71 -35.01
CA VAL A 449 32.74 44.67 -34.80
C VAL A 449 33.97 44.27 -35.62
N SER A 450 34.29 42.98 -35.68
CA SER A 450 35.36 42.43 -36.52
C SER A 450 35.14 42.74 -38.00
N LEU A 451 33.91 42.58 -38.49
CA LEU A 451 33.56 42.86 -39.89
C LEU A 451 33.74 44.34 -40.25
N VAL A 452 33.25 45.23 -39.38
CA VAL A 452 33.33 46.70 -39.59
C VAL A 452 34.77 47.19 -39.51
N THR A 453 35.53 46.76 -38.49
CA THR A 453 36.93 47.20 -38.30
C THR A 453 37.87 46.61 -39.35
N GLY A 454 37.60 45.39 -39.83
CA GLY A 454 38.28 44.80 -40.97
C GLY A 454 38.02 45.55 -42.27
N PHE A 455 36.78 46.04 -42.48
CA PHE A 455 36.45 46.89 -43.64
C PHE A 455 37.14 48.26 -43.60
N VAL A 456 37.28 48.86 -42.41
CA VAL A 456 37.98 50.15 -42.20
C VAL A 456 39.52 50.00 -42.30
N GLY A 457 40.05 48.77 -42.29
CA GLY A 457 41.48 48.48 -42.43
C GLY A 457 42.27 48.50 -41.12
N ILE A 458 41.59 48.51 -39.97
CA ILE A 458 42.22 48.43 -38.64
C ILE A 458 42.37 46.95 -38.26
N ASN A 459 43.29 46.27 -38.93
CA ASN A 459 43.46 44.82 -38.82
C ASN A 459 43.83 44.34 -37.40
N SER A 460 44.47 45.19 -36.59
CA SER A 460 44.80 44.85 -35.19
C SER A 460 43.58 44.71 -34.28
N VAL A 461 42.52 45.48 -34.54
CA VAL A 461 41.27 45.41 -33.76
C VAL A 461 40.42 44.24 -34.23
N ALA A 462 40.36 44.01 -35.54
CA ALA A 462 39.63 42.87 -36.11
C ALA A 462 40.19 41.52 -35.63
N THR A 463 41.52 41.36 -35.56
CA THR A 463 42.15 40.14 -35.02
C THR A 463 41.87 39.95 -33.53
N LEU A 464 41.85 41.03 -32.74
CA LEU A 464 41.48 40.97 -31.32
C LEU A 464 40.02 40.52 -31.13
N CYS A 465 39.08 41.07 -31.90
CA CYS A 465 37.67 40.66 -31.86
C CYS A 465 37.47 39.20 -32.28
N ASN A 466 38.20 38.72 -33.30
CA ASN A 466 38.17 37.31 -33.71
C ASN A 466 38.76 36.37 -32.64
N LEU A 467 39.76 36.82 -31.86
CA LEU A 467 40.28 36.06 -30.73
C LEU A 467 39.22 35.90 -29.64
N VAL A 468 38.52 36.99 -29.29
CA VAL A 468 37.43 36.97 -28.30
C VAL A 468 36.28 36.08 -28.76
N LEU A 469 35.94 36.11 -30.06
CA LEU A 469 34.97 35.22 -30.68
C LEU A 469 35.37 33.74 -30.50
N GLY A 470 36.64 33.41 -30.78
CA GLY A 470 37.18 32.05 -30.61
C GLY A 470 37.11 31.57 -29.16
N VAL A 471 37.44 32.44 -28.19
CA VAL A 471 37.34 32.13 -26.76
C VAL A 471 35.89 31.88 -26.34
N ALA A 472 34.94 32.71 -26.79
CA ALA A 472 33.52 32.53 -26.51
C ALA A 472 32.96 31.23 -27.10
N LEU A 473 33.40 30.84 -28.30
CA LEU A 473 33.02 29.57 -28.93
C LEU A 473 33.54 28.37 -28.15
N VAL A 474 34.81 28.40 -27.73
CA VAL A 474 35.42 27.34 -26.90
C VAL A 474 34.70 27.24 -25.55
N ALA A 475 34.35 28.37 -24.93
CA ALA A 475 33.56 28.39 -23.70
C ALA A 475 32.16 27.76 -23.90
N LEU A 476 31.48 28.04 -25.02
CA LEU A 476 30.18 27.45 -25.34
C LEU A 476 30.27 25.93 -25.56
N CYS A 477 31.26 25.45 -26.32
CA CYS A 477 31.49 24.02 -26.53
C CYS A 477 31.84 23.30 -25.22
N THR A 478 32.67 23.93 -24.39
CA THR A 478 33.06 23.40 -23.08
C THR A 478 31.85 23.33 -22.14
N TRP A 479 31.02 24.38 -22.12
CA TRP A 479 29.77 24.40 -21.34
C TRP A 479 28.79 23.31 -21.80
N ALA A 480 28.61 23.15 -23.12
CA ALA A 480 27.75 22.11 -23.69
C ALA A 480 28.27 20.69 -23.38
N TYR A 481 29.59 20.48 -23.43
CA TYR A 481 30.22 19.23 -23.05
C TYR A 481 29.99 18.93 -21.57
N ILE A 482 30.26 19.89 -20.66
CA ILE A 482 30.07 19.72 -19.21
C ILE A 482 28.61 19.43 -18.86
N LYS A 483 27.66 20.07 -19.53
CA LYS A 483 26.22 19.79 -19.33
C LYS A 483 25.80 18.41 -19.84
N TYR A 484 26.46 17.89 -20.88
CA TYR A 484 26.17 16.57 -21.44
C TYR A 484 26.87 15.43 -20.68
N SER A 485 28.15 15.60 -20.32
CA SER A 485 28.96 14.56 -19.66
C SER A 485 28.85 14.58 -18.14
N GLY A 486 28.55 15.73 -17.53
CA GLY A 486 28.50 15.93 -16.08
C GLY A 486 29.88 16.02 -15.41
N GLU A 487 30.98 15.88 -16.14
CA GLU A 487 32.36 16.01 -15.63
C GLU A 487 32.79 17.49 -15.55
N PHE A 488 33.71 17.82 -14.61
CA PHE A 488 34.27 19.17 -14.43
C PHE A 488 33.25 20.29 -14.15
N ARG A 489 32.30 20.02 -13.23
CA ARG A 489 31.27 20.99 -12.79
C ARG A 489 31.81 22.36 -12.35
N GLU A 490 32.99 22.43 -11.74
CA GLU A 490 33.60 23.70 -11.30
C GLU A 490 33.88 24.67 -12.46
N VAL A 491 34.31 24.14 -13.60
CA VAL A 491 34.56 24.94 -14.81
C VAL A 491 33.24 25.45 -15.40
N GLY A 492 32.18 24.64 -15.35
CA GLY A 492 30.84 25.05 -15.76
C GLY A 492 30.31 26.22 -14.93
N VAL A 493 30.49 26.17 -13.61
CA VAL A 493 30.10 27.24 -12.68
C VAL A 493 30.89 28.53 -12.94
N LEU A 494 32.18 28.43 -13.30
CA LEU A 494 32.98 29.60 -13.66
C LEU A 494 32.47 30.27 -14.94
N ILE A 495 32.13 29.48 -15.96
CA ILE A 495 31.55 29.99 -17.21
C ILE A 495 30.20 30.66 -16.95
N ASP A 496 29.34 30.05 -16.12
CA ASP A 496 28.05 30.62 -15.74
C ASP A 496 28.22 31.97 -15.00
N ARG A 497 29.19 32.09 -14.09
CA ARG A 497 29.51 33.37 -13.40
C ARG A 497 30.01 34.46 -14.34
N VAL A 498 30.86 34.12 -15.31
CA VAL A 498 31.35 35.09 -16.31
C VAL A 498 30.23 35.51 -17.25
N ALA A 499 29.35 34.59 -17.64
CA ALA A 499 28.16 34.91 -18.42
C ALA A 499 27.19 35.82 -17.66
N GLU A 500 27.04 35.63 -16.34
CA GLU A 500 26.21 36.45 -15.47
C GLU A 500 26.73 37.90 -15.37
N THR A 501 28.03 38.08 -15.12
CA THR A 501 28.62 39.43 -15.07
C THR A 501 28.52 40.15 -16.41
N LEU A 502 28.67 39.43 -17.53
CA LEU A 502 28.48 39.99 -18.87
C LEU A 502 27.01 40.35 -19.14
N TRP A 503 26.05 39.54 -18.70
CA TRP A 503 24.62 39.80 -18.85
C TRP A 503 24.21 41.08 -18.10
N GLU A 504 24.67 41.23 -16.86
CA GLU A 504 24.38 42.39 -16.02
C GLU A 504 25.01 43.69 -16.56
N GLN A 505 26.22 43.61 -17.13
CA GLN A 505 26.90 44.78 -17.71
C GLN A 505 26.29 45.25 -19.04
N VAL A 506 25.70 44.35 -19.83
CA VAL A 506 25.17 44.68 -21.17
C VAL A 506 23.73 45.21 -21.12
N GLY A 507 23.01 45.06 -19.99
CA GLY A 507 21.79 45.81 -19.68
C GLY A 507 20.82 45.96 -20.85
N VAL A 508 20.37 44.85 -21.45
CA VAL A 508 19.33 44.91 -22.48
C VAL A 508 18.00 45.24 -21.79
N PRO A 509 17.31 46.36 -22.11
CA PRO A 509 16.00 46.63 -21.55
C PRO A 509 14.99 45.56 -22.04
N GLU A 510 14.21 45.02 -21.11
CA GLU A 510 13.32 43.85 -21.24
C GLU A 510 12.33 43.87 -22.42
N HIS A 511 12.18 44.98 -23.14
CA HIS A 511 11.21 45.14 -24.23
C HIS A 511 11.71 44.81 -25.66
N SER A 512 12.97 44.37 -25.84
CA SER A 512 13.55 44.18 -27.19
C SER A 512 13.70 42.72 -27.66
N VAL A 513 13.34 41.73 -26.83
CA VAL A 513 13.48 40.28 -27.14
C VAL A 513 12.48 39.78 -28.19
N LEU A 514 11.51 40.60 -28.61
CA LEU A 514 10.46 40.24 -29.58
C LEU A 514 10.87 40.27 -31.06
N SER A 515 12.16 40.43 -31.39
CA SER A 515 12.60 40.53 -32.79
C SER A 515 13.87 39.74 -33.12
N PHE A 516 13.92 38.46 -32.75
CA PHE A 516 14.83 37.53 -33.43
C PHE A 516 14.14 36.94 -34.67
N PRO A 517 14.81 36.87 -35.83
CA PRO A 517 14.22 36.33 -37.05
C PRO A 517 13.86 34.85 -36.85
N SER A 518 12.72 34.47 -37.43
CA SER A 518 12.08 33.15 -37.43
C SER A 518 12.95 31.98 -37.91
N SER A 519 14.19 32.23 -38.31
CA SER A 519 15.21 31.24 -38.66
C SER A 519 15.85 30.54 -37.45
N PHE A 520 15.81 31.11 -36.24
CA PHE A 520 16.38 30.46 -35.03
C PHE A 520 15.48 29.34 -34.48
N VAL A 521 14.16 29.47 -34.62
CA VAL A 521 13.18 28.42 -34.29
C VAL A 521 13.27 27.26 -35.30
N PHE A 522 13.67 27.55 -36.54
CA PHE A 522 13.83 26.54 -37.60
C PHE A 522 14.98 25.55 -37.32
N PHE A 523 16.07 26.00 -36.67
CA PHE A 523 17.21 25.14 -36.34
C PHE A 523 16.95 24.22 -35.12
N LEU A 524 16.10 24.65 -34.19
CA LEU A 524 15.65 23.83 -33.05
C LEU A 524 14.60 22.80 -33.48
N LEU A 525 13.73 23.12 -34.43
CA LEU A 525 12.75 22.17 -34.99
C LEU A 525 13.38 21.12 -35.93
N LEU A 526 14.49 21.44 -36.59
CA LEU A 526 15.23 20.47 -37.43
C LEU A 526 15.83 19.30 -36.62
N LYS A 527 15.98 19.45 -35.29
CA LYS A 527 16.44 18.36 -34.41
C LYS A 527 15.37 17.29 -34.15
N HIS A 528 14.09 17.59 -34.39
CA HIS A 528 13.02 16.61 -34.21
C HIS A 528 12.82 15.68 -35.42
N SER A 529 13.35 16.05 -36.60
CA SER A 529 13.32 15.19 -37.81
C SER A 529 14.58 14.33 -37.98
N ALA A 530 15.70 14.69 -37.35
CA ALA A 530 16.96 13.94 -37.48
C ALA A 530 17.09 12.76 -36.50
N VAL A 531 16.30 12.74 -35.40
CA VAL A 531 16.35 11.66 -34.39
C VAL A 531 15.50 10.44 -34.79
N HIS A 532 14.56 10.60 -35.73
CA HIS A 532 13.76 9.47 -36.22
C HIS A 532 14.42 8.62 -37.32
N LEU A 533 15.59 9.02 -37.85
CA LEU A 533 16.24 8.34 -38.97
C LEU A 533 17.38 7.37 -38.56
N ALA A 534 17.65 7.21 -37.27
CA ALA A 534 18.80 6.43 -36.78
C ALA A 534 18.45 5.04 -36.23
N HIS A 535 17.24 4.52 -36.49
CA HIS A 535 16.76 3.27 -35.88
C HIS A 535 16.55 2.08 -36.84
N ASP A 536 16.71 2.26 -38.16
CA ASP A 536 16.53 1.17 -39.12
C ASP A 536 17.73 1.05 -40.05
N SER A 537 18.66 0.15 -39.73
CA SER A 537 19.26 -0.75 -40.73
C SER A 537 20.37 -1.53 -40.08
N HIS A 538 20.16 -2.83 -39.81
CA HIS A 538 21.23 -3.81 -39.70
C HIS A 538 20.71 -5.26 -39.70
N PHE A 539 21.02 -6.05 -40.74
CA PHE A 539 21.01 -7.54 -40.75
C PHE A 539 21.80 -8.13 -41.97
N PHE A 540 22.62 -9.16 -41.69
CA PHE A 540 23.27 -10.26 -42.51
C PHE A 540 24.49 -10.11 -43.48
N LEU A 541 25.69 -10.48 -42.99
CA LEU A 541 26.61 -11.62 -43.31
C LEU A 541 26.85 -12.19 -44.75
N THR A 542 28.15 -12.30 -45.13
CA THR A 542 28.93 -13.38 -45.82
C THR A 542 29.85 -12.95 -47.01
N ALA A 543 31.07 -13.51 -47.04
CA ALA A 543 32.18 -13.37 -48.02
C ALA A 543 32.25 -14.60 -48.98
N PRO A 544 33.27 -14.85 -49.85
CA PRO A 544 34.13 -14.03 -50.73
C PRO A 544 34.14 -14.54 -52.23
N ILE A 545 34.95 -13.90 -53.10
CA ILE A 545 35.65 -14.42 -54.33
C ILE A 545 35.55 -13.47 -55.57
N CYS A 546 36.74 -13.11 -56.07
CA CYS A 546 37.15 -12.70 -57.43
C CYS A 546 36.16 -12.11 -58.46
N SER A 547 36.60 -10.96 -59.00
CA SER A 547 36.55 -10.53 -60.42
C SER A 547 35.22 -10.22 -61.13
N PHE A 548 35.25 -9.09 -61.86
CA PHE A 548 34.32 -8.53 -62.87
C PHE A 548 33.18 -7.59 -62.39
N PRO A 549 32.76 -6.62 -63.25
CA PRO A 549 32.17 -5.35 -62.85
C PRO A 549 30.63 -5.36 -62.86
N SER A 550 30.08 -4.26 -62.30
CA SER A 550 28.71 -3.74 -62.45
C SER A 550 27.71 -4.08 -61.32
N SER A 551 27.08 -3.01 -60.82
CA SER A 551 25.74 -2.92 -60.19
C SER A 551 25.51 -3.39 -58.73
N VAL A 552 25.14 -2.41 -57.88
CA VAL A 552 24.07 -2.42 -56.82
C VAL A 552 24.35 -3.02 -55.41
N PHE A 553 24.58 -2.11 -54.42
CA PHE A 553 23.93 -1.87 -53.09
C PHE A 553 23.76 -2.92 -51.93
N ILE A 554 24.12 -2.46 -50.70
CA ILE A 554 23.62 -2.72 -49.28
C ILE A 554 24.45 -3.61 -48.29
N VAL A 555 24.43 -3.18 -47.00
CA VAL A 555 25.32 -3.34 -45.81
C VAL A 555 24.70 -4.21 -44.68
N SER A 556 25.52 -4.83 -43.80
CA SER A 556 25.18 -5.56 -42.54
C SER A 556 26.01 -5.10 -41.31
N GLN A 557 25.53 -5.34 -40.05
CA GLN A 557 26.20 -5.04 -38.74
C GLN A 557 26.73 -6.33 -38.16
N CYS A 558 27.70 -6.18 -37.25
CA CYS A 558 27.59 -6.82 -35.93
C CYS A 558 28.41 -6.03 -34.88
N ARG A 559 27.96 -6.09 -33.61
CA ARG A 559 28.64 -5.60 -32.38
C ARG A 559 29.92 -6.39 -32.06
N ILE A 560 30.85 -5.77 -31.35
CA ILE A 560 31.91 -6.44 -30.57
C ILE A 560 32.03 -5.77 -29.19
N GLY A 561 32.09 -6.60 -28.15
CA GLY A 561 32.73 -6.28 -26.89
C GLY A 561 33.91 -7.24 -26.67
N VAL A 562 34.93 -6.71 -25.97
CA VAL A 562 36.00 -7.39 -25.22
C VAL A 562 37.15 -8.01 -26.01
N PHE A 563 38.32 -7.35 -25.96
CA PHE A 563 39.60 -8.02 -25.70
C PHE A 563 40.59 -7.07 -24.99
N LEU A 564 41.24 -7.63 -23.96
CA LEU A 564 42.21 -7.06 -23.02
C LEU A 564 43.62 -6.89 -23.60
N ASP A 565 44.45 -6.21 -22.81
CA ASP A 565 45.91 -6.29 -22.72
C ASP A 565 46.75 -5.58 -23.81
N TRP A 566 47.49 -4.56 -23.37
CA TRP A 566 48.96 -4.51 -23.40
C TRP A 566 49.41 -3.22 -22.69
N GLY A 567 49.78 -3.34 -21.41
CA GLY A 567 50.21 -2.21 -20.59
C GLY A 567 51.24 -2.64 -19.57
N ALA A 568 52.47 -2.90 -20.02
CA ALA A 568 53.66 -2.93 -19.18
C ALA A 568 54.93 -2.91 -20.06
N SER A 569 55.65 -1.79 -20.07
CA SER A 569 57.11 -1.66 -20.14
C SER A 569 57.49 -0.32 -20.75
N LEU A 570 58.53 0.32 -20.18
CA LEU A 570 59.19 1.58 -20.55
C LEU A 570 58.67 2.88 -19.89
N PHE A 571 58.84 2.93 -18.56
CA PHE A 571 59.36 4.14 -17.90
C PHE A 571 60.68 3.74 -17.22
N ASP A 572 61.80 4.05 -17.86
CA ASP A 572 63.07 4.30 -17.15
C ASP A 572 64.03 5.13 -18.03
N ILE A 573 64.77 6.00 -17.33
CA ILE A 573 65.96 6.78 -17.72
C ILE A 573 65.80 8.29 -18.11
N ARG A 574 66.33 9.09 -17.17
CA ARG A 574 66.84 10.49 -17.15
C ARG A 574 65.81 11.60 -17.00
N ASN A 575 65.82 12.43 -15.94
CA ASN A 575 66.90 12.91 -15.06
C ASN A 575 66.39 13.09 -13.62
#